data_AF-A0A8H6YEV7-F1
#
_entry.id   AF-A0A8H6YEV7-F1
#
_cell.length_a   1.000
_cell.length_b   1.000
_cell.length_c   1.000
_cell.angle_alpha   90.00
_cell.angle_beta   90.00
_cell.angle_gamma   90.00
#
_symmetry.space_group_name_H-M   'P 1'
#
loop_
_entity.id
_entity.type
_entity.pdbx_description
1 polymer ?
#
loop_
_entity_poly.entity_id
_entity_poly.type
_entity_poly.pdbx_seq_one_letter_code
_entity_poly.pdbx_strand_id
1 'polypeptide(L)'
;MMFSAGVLSVLALNVVQAMGYDPTCSDNLVVYWGQNSYGAQPQNANDMANWQKTVSTYCEDTVIDVIPIAFICGTGNGVFPGSNLANCQFLAAGIQACQAKGKLVTISLGKRGGQTSSVLSSDAQGVAFANTIWNLFLGGSSSTRPFGSAVLDGVDLDIEVGAPTGYAAFATQIRTLSAGASKPYYITAAPQCPFPDAHIGSALNMAFFDAVYVQFYNNFCEVSNQGIPADWDYSTWDNWAKTVSPNPNVKVFIGAPASPSAGAGYVDATTLGSIALQTRAQFSSFGGIMLWDASQAYANGRFDVQVKNIIAADGCSVGPGEPNGCAQTYTVVSGDTCSAIESKTGVSDAQLHSLNPAINSGCTNLAIGQTLCVKASPGSGCTQTYTVVSGDTCSAIESKTGVSDAQLHSLNPAINSGCTNLAIGQTLCIQAGTGGGCTQTYTVVSGDTCAAIESKTGVSDAQLHSLNPAINSGCTNLQIGQTLCV
;
A
#
# COMPACT_ATOMS: atom_id res chain seq x y z
N MET A 1 -61.93 -5.16 6.92
CA MET A 1 -60.60 -5.72 7.25
C MET A 1 -59.64 -5.30 6.15
N MET A 2 -58.90 -4.22 6.37
CA MET A 2 -57.83 -3.78 5.46
C MET A 2 -56.54 -4.44 5.94
N PHE A 3 -55.92 -5.28 5.10
CA PHE A 3 -54.56 -5.77 5.34
C PHE A 3 -53.59 -4.77 4.72
N SER A 4 -52.77 -4.15 5.58
CA SER A 4 -51.64 -3.30 5.18
C SER A 4 -50.47 -4.21 4.81
N ALA A 5 -49.95 -4.08 3.59
CA ALA A 5 -48.73 -4.75 3.16
C ALA A 5 -47.52 -3.94 3.66
N GLY A 6 -46.86 -4.45 4.70
CA GLY A 6 -45.59 -3.91 5.18
C GLY A 6 -44.46 -4.26 4.20
N VAL A 7 -43.84 -3.24 3.61
CA VAL A 7 -42.60 -3.39 2.85
C VAL A 7 -41.48 -3.65 3.85
N LEU A 8 -40.93 -4.87 3.83
CA LEU A 8 -39.76 -5.23 4.61
C LEU A 8 -38.53 -4.57 3.95
N SER A 9 -38.08 -3.45 4.50
CA SER A 9 -36.83 -2.80 4.08
C SER A 9 -35.66 -3.65 4.55
N VAL A 10 -35.01 -4.35 3.63
CA VAL A 10 -33.75 -5.04 3.88
C VAL A 10 -32.69 -3.96 4.09
N LEU A 11 -32.27 -3.74 5.34
CA LEU A 11 -31.05 -2.98 5.63
C LEU A 11 -29.88 -3.77 5.01
N ALA A 12 -29.39 -3.29 3.87
CA ALA A 12 -28.08 -3.66 3.39
C ALA A 12 -27.06 -3.13 4.40
N LEU A 13 -26.53 -3.99 5.27
CA LEU A 13 -25.31 -3.69 6.01
C LEU A 13 -24.23 -3.44 4.97
N ASN A 14 -23.88 -2.18 4.76
CA ASN A 14 -22.64 -1.80 4.08
C ASN A 14 -21.51 -2.22 5.02
N VAL A 15 -20.99 -3.43 4.81
CA VAL A 15 -19.70 -3.83 5.36
C VAL A 15 -18.68 -2.92 4.70
N VAL A 16 -18.17 -1.95 5.46
CA VAL A 16 -16.97 -1.22 5.08
C VAL A 16 -15.86 -2.27 4.98
N GLN A 17 -15.59 -2.73 3.76
CA GLN A 17 -14.40 -3.54 3.51
C GLN A 17 -13.21 -2.62 3.80
N ALA A 18 -12.36 -3.01 4.75
CA ALA A 18 -11.04 -2.42 4.85
C ALA A 18 -10.42 -2.49 3.46
N MET A 19 -10.07 -1.35 2.86
CA MET A 19 -9.28 -1.36 1.65
C MET A 19 -7.96 -2.03 2.05
N GLY A 20 -7.61 -3.13 1.38
CA GLY A 20 -6.37 -3.85 1.65
C GLY A 20 -5.17 -3.05 1.12
N TYR A 21 -4.34 -3.66 0.28
CA TYR A 21 -3.22 -2.92 -0.30
C TYR A 21 -3.67 -1.89 -1.33
N ASP A 22 -3.11 -0.68 -1.25
CA ASP A 22 -3.26 0.37 -2.26
C ASP A 22 -1.87 0.93 -2.63
N PRO A 23 -1.36 0.67 -3.85
CA PRO A 23 -0.03 1.08 -4.27
C PRO A 23 0.14 2.60 -4.38
N THR A 24 -0.94 3.37 -4.33
CA THR A 24 -0.89 4.84 -4.32
C THR A 24 -0.66 5.40 -2.92
N CYS A 25 -1.07 4.66 -1.88
CA CYS A 25 -0.92 5.09 -0.51
C CYS A 25 0.52 4.91 0.00
N SER A 26 0.93 5.79 0.89
CA SER A 26 2.21 5.78 1.58
C SER A 26 2.08 5.35 3.04
N ASP A 27 1.04 4.58 3.36
CA ASP A 27 0.78 4.02 4.69
C ASP A 27 0.74 2.48 4.68
N ASN A 28 1.14 1.83 3.58
CA ASN A 28 1.10 0.37 3.47
C ASN A 28 2.07 -0.29 4.47
N LEU A 29 1.61 -1.38 5.06
CA LEU A 29 2.40 -2.22 5.94
C LEU A 29 2.59 -3.61 5.32
N VAL A 30 3.84 -3.92 5.03
CA VAL A 30 4.30 -5.22 4.53
C VAL A 30 4.83 -6.01 5.72
N VAL A 31 4.38 -7.25 5.92
CA VAL A 31 4.88 -8.08 7.02
C VAL A 31 5.22 -9.47 6.50
N TYR A 32 6.51 -9.83 6.60
CA TYR A 32 6.98 -11.16 6.21
C TYR A 32 6.38 -12.25 7.08
N TRP A 33 6.06 -13.40 6.47
CA TRP A 33 5.50 -14.56 7.16
C TRP A 33 6.10 -15.85 6.60
N GLY A 34 6.47 -16.79 7.46
CA GLY A 34 6.84 -18.16 7.04
C GLY A 34 8.03 -18.77 7.77
N GLN A 35 8.96 -17.94 8.28
CA GLN A 35 10.18 -18.42 8.94
C GLN A 35 10.06 -18.56 10.46
N ASN A 36 9.00 -18.01 11.07
CA ASN A 36 8.81 -17.99 12.52
C ASN A 36 10.04 -17.42 13.24
N SER A 37 10.50 -16.22 12.84
CA SER A 37 11.69 -15.58 13.41
C SER A 37 11.71 -15.61 14.94
N TYR A 38 10.56 -15.39 15.59
CA TYR A 38 10.42 -15.47 17.04
C TYR A 38 10.68 -16.89 17.58
N GLY A 39 9.99 -17.90 17.06
CA GLY A 39 10.11 -19.29 17.54
C GLY A 39 11.40 -19.98 17.09
N ALA A 40 12.08 -19.46 16.06
CA ALA A 40 13.39 -19.92 15.63
C ALA A 40 14.50 -19.56 16.62
N GLN A 41 14.25 -18.65 17.58
CA GLN A 41 15.23 -18.28 18.58
C GLN A 41 15.34 -19.34 19.67
N PRO A 42 16.56 -19.78 20.04
CA PRO A 42 16.75 -20.82 21.05
C PRO A 42 16.05 -20.51 22.38
N GLN A 43 16.06 -19.23 22.80
CA GLN A 43 15.39 -18.78 24.03
C GLN A 43 13.86 -18.91 24.01
N ASN A 44 13.25 -18.95 22.81
CA ASN A 44 11.79 -18.99 22.62
C ASN A 44 11.32 -20.38 22.17
N ALA A 45 12.20 -21.39 22.17
CA ALA A 45 11.90 -22.74 21.68
C ALA A 45 10.76 -23.45 22.44
N ASN A 46 10.39 -22.95 23.64
CA ASN A 46 9.28 -23.49 24.42
C ASN A 46 8.07 -22.54 24.49
N ASP A 47 8.16 -21.34 23.92
CA ASP A 47 7.05 -20.38 23.90
C ASP A 47 6.17 -20.53 22.66
N MET A 48 5.57 -21.72 22.53
CA MET A 48 4.71 -22.06 21.40
C MET A 48 3.45 -21.16 21.32
N ALA A 49 3.09 -20.49 22.42
CA ALA A 49 1.99 -19.53 22.45
C ALA A 49 2.28 -18.29 21.61
N ASN A 50 3.56 -17.89 21.48
CA ASN A 50 3.98 -16.74 20.67
C ASN A 50 4.64 -17.12 19.34
N TRP A 51 4.80 -18.41 19.05
CA TRP A 51 5.21 -18.85 17.72
C TRP A 51 4.26 -18.37 16.63
N GLN A 52 4.82 -18.23 15.42
CA GLN A 52 4.10 -17.86 14.22
C GLN A 52 2.80 -18.65 14.06
N LYS A 53 1.72 -17.92 13.78
CA LYS A 53 0.38 -18.50 13.56
C LYS A 53 0.17 -18.86 12.10
N THR A 54 -0.98 -19.44 11.80
CA THR A 54 -1.38 -19.69 10.40
C THR A 54 -1.48 -18.38 9.63
N VAL A 55 -1.26 -18.40 8.31
CA VAL A 55 -1.40 -17.20 7.48
C VAL A 55 -2.79 -16.57 7.64
N SER A 56 -3.84 -17.40 7.77
CA SER A 56 -5.22 -16.95 8.01
C SER A 56 -5.36 -16.05 9.24
N THR A 57 -4.59 -16.29 10.30
CA THR A 57 -4.59 -15.46 11.52
C THR A 57 -4.15 -14.03 11.20
N TYR A 58 -3.15 -13.87 10.34
CA TYR A 58 -2.65 -12.56 9.90
C TYR A 58 -3.51 -11.95 8.79
N CYS A 59 -4.28 -12.78 8.07
CA CYS A 59 -5.31 -12.29 7.15
C CYS A 59 -6.46 -11.56 7.87
N GLU A 60 -6.82 -12.00 9.07
CA GLU A 60 -7.87 -11.34 9.87
C GLU A 60 -7.39 -10.02 10.48
N ASP A 61 -6.09 -9.79 10.52
CA ASP A 61 -5.54 -8.51 10.97
C ASP A 61 -5.90 -7.39 10.00
N THR A 62 -6.39 -6.26 10.48
CA THR A 62 -6.73 -5.13 9.59
C THR A 62 -5.53 -4.23 9.28
N VAL A 63 -4.38 -4.43 9.94
CA VAL A 63 -3.23 -3.52 9.77
C VAL A 63 -2.21 -3.97 8.72
N ILE A 64 -2.22 -5.25 8.32
CA ILE A 64 -1.26 -5.81 7.36
C ILE A 64 -1.85 -5.77 5.95
N ASP A 65 -1.19 -5.09 5.02
CA ASP A 65 -1.68 -4.92 3.65
C ASP A 65 -1.05 -5.94 2.69
N VAL A 66 0.21 -6.29 2.92
CA VAL A 66 0.97 -7.24 2.09
C VAL A 66 1.64 -8.30 2.95
N ILE A 67 1.54 -9.55 2.54
CA ILE A 67 2.17 -10.70 3.19
C ILE A 67 3.08 -11.43 2.18
N PRO A 68 4.38 -11.12 2.17
CA PRO A 68 5.36 -11.95 1.49
C PRO A 68 5.55 -13.27 2.25
N ILE A 69 5.27 -14.40 1.59
CA ILE A 69 5.51 -15.73 2.14
C ILE A 69 7.01 -16.04 2.01
N ALA A 70 7.76 -15.88 3.10
CA ALA A 70 9.19 -16.16 3.20
C ALA A 70 9.43 -17.38 4.10
N PHE A 71 9.83 -18.54 3.59
CA PHE A 71 9.81 -18.97 2.18
C PHE A 71 8.73 -20.04 2.03
N ILE A 72 8.77 -20.82 0.94
CA ILE A 72 7.92 -22.02 0.84
C ILE A 72 7.99 -22.85 2.14
N CYS A 73 6.86 -23.44 2.53
CA CYS A 73 6.80 -24.23 3.75
C CYS A 73 7.84 -25.37 3.73
N GLY A 74 8.29 -25.80 4.91
CA GLY A 74 9.21 -26.94 5.00
C GLY A 74 8.59 -28.26 4.54
N THR A 75 9.42 -29.26 4.28
CA THR A 75 9.01 -30.62 3.84
C THR A 75 8.36 -31.46 4.94
N GLY A 76 8.16 -30.91 6.16
CA GLY A 76 7.51 -31.60 7.27
C GLY A 76 6.07 -32.03 6.97
N ASN A 77 5.42 -31.39 5.98
CA ASN A 77 4.08 -31.76 5.48
C ASN A 77 4.15 -32.66 4.23
N GLY A 78 5.31 -33.22 3.92
CA GLY A 78 5.58 -34.02 2.73
C GLY A 78 6.01 -33.21 1.51
N VAL A 79 6.27 -33.93 0.43
CA VAL A 79 6.63 -33.41 -0.89
C VAL A 79 5.69 -33.99 -1.94
N PHE A 80 5.59 -33.37 -3.11
CA PHE A 80 4.82 -33.95 -4.21
C PHE A 80 5.50 -35.22 -4.74
N PRO A 81 4.73 -36.27 -5.10
CA PRO A 81 5.27 -37.53 -5.60
C PRO A 81 6.25 -37.32 -6.77
N GLY A 82 7.43 -37.92 -6.68
CA GLY A 82 8.47 -37.81 -7.70
C GLY A 82 9.25 -36.48 -7.71
N SER A 83 9.13 -35.66 -6.66
CA SER A 83 9.85 -34.38 -6.55
C SER A 83 10.36 -34.11 -5.13
N ASN A 84 11.22 -33.12 -4.98
CA ASN A 84 11.61 -32.54 -3.69
C ASN A 84 10.79 -31.30 -3.32
N LEU A 85 9.74 -30.99 -4.08
CA LEU A 85 8.94 -29.78 -3.90
C LEU A 85 7.98 -29.97 -2.72
N ALA A 86 8.08 -29.10 -1.73
CA ALA A 86 7.24 -29.15 -0.53
C ALA A 86 5.75 -29.06 -0.89
N ASN A 87 4.94 -29.92 -0.27
CA ASN A 87 3.49 -29.88 -0.40
C ASN A 87 2.89 -28.99 0.69
N CYS A 88 2.53 -27.77 0.29
CA CYS A 88 2.01 -26.73 1.19
C CYS A 88 0.52 -26.44 0.93
N GLN A 89 -0.22 -27.41 0.37
CA GLN A 89 -1.58 -27.16 -0.14
C GLN A 89 -2.55 -26.70 0.95
N PHE A 90 -2.27 -27.02 2.21
CA PHE A 90 -3.02 -26.53 3.37
C PHE A 90 -3.03 -24.99 3.49
N LEU A 91 -2.10 -24.28 2.85
CA LEU A 91 -2.07 -22.80 2.83
C LEU A 91 -3.08 -22.19 1.87
N ALA A 92 -3.63 -22.96 0.92
CA ALA A 92 -4.46 -22.44 -0.17
C ALA A 92 -5.63 -21.59 0.34
N ALA A 93 -6.40 -22.14 1.29
CA ALA A 93 -7.58 -21.47 1.84
C ALA A 93 -7.23 -20.18 2.59
N GLY A 94 -6.11 -20.17 3.32
CA GLY A 94 -5.66 -18.98 4.05
C GLY A 94 -5.20 -17.86 3.11
N ILE A 95 -4.46 -18.22 2.06
CA ILE A 95 -4.04 -17.26 1.03
C ILE A 95 -5.27 -16.64 0.35
N GLN A 96 -6.23 -17.47 -0.07
CA GLN A 96 -7.46 -16.99 -0.71
C GLN A 96 -8.30 -16.13 0.23
N ALA A 97 -8.33 -16.43 1.53
CA ALA A 97 -9.01 -15.60 2.53
C ALA A 97 -8.35 -14.22 2.71
N CYS A 98 -7.01 -14.16 2.71
CA CYS A 98 -6.27 -12.89 2.65
C CYS A 98 -6.65 -12.07 1.43
N GLN A 99 -6.61 -12.68 0.25
CA GLN A 99 -6.93 -12.01 -1.02
C GLN A 99 -8.37 -11.51 -1.07
N ALA A 100 -9.32 -12.27 -0.52
CA ALA A 100 -10.72 -11.85 -0.40
C ALA A 100 -10.92 -10.61 0.50
N LYS A 101 -9.94 -10.30 1.35
CA LYS A 101 -9.89 -9.07 2.17
C LYS A 101 -9.05 -7.95 1.53
N GLY A 102 -8.67 -8.10 0.27
CA GLY A 102 -7.88 -7.10 -0.47
C GLY A 102 -6.39 -7.09 -0.15
N LYS A 103 -5.89 -8.05 0.63
CA LYS A 103 -4.45 -8.15 0.94
C LYS A 103 -3.70 -8.75 -0.24
N LEU A 104 -2.49 -8.26 -0.49
CA LEU A 104 -1.58 -8.93 -1.40
C LEU A 104 -0.85 -10.07 -0.68
N VAL A 105 -0.78 -11.22 -1.35
CA VAL A 105 0.03 -12.35 -0.90
C VAL A 105 1.01 -12.72 -2.01
N THR A 106 2.30 -12.50 -1.77
CA THR A 106 3.38 -12.80 -2.73
C THR A 106 4.20 -14.00 -2.25
N ILE A 107 4.88 -14.66 -3.19
CA ILE A 107 5.96 -15.60 -2.81
C ILE A 107 7.26 -14.81 -2.72
N SER A 108 7.91 -14.83 -1.57
CA SER A 108 9.28 -14.34 -1.47
C SER A 108 10.25 -15.42 -1.95
N LEU A 109 11.26 -15.03 -2.72
CA LEU A 109 12.30 -15.86 -3.30
C LEU A 109 13.64 -15.36 -2.79
N GLY A 110 14.36 -16.23 -2.10
CA GLY A 110 15.54 -15.85 -1.36
C GLY A 110 16.15 -17.06 -0.65
N LYS A 111 16.95 -16.80 0.38
CA LYS A 111 17.68 -17.86 1.08
C LYS A 111 16.94 -18.34 2.33
N ARG A 112 16.85 -19.66 2.52
CA ARG A 112 16.56 -20.26 3.83
C ARG A 112 17.76 -21.08 4.30
N GLY A 113 18.59 -20.51 5.17
CA GLY A 113 19.70 -21.18 5.86
C GLY A 113 20.86 -21.67 4.97
N GLY A 114 22.10 -21.33 5.33
CA GLY A 114 23.34 -21.97 4.83
C GLY A 114 23.67 -21.85 3.33
N GLN A 115 22.78 -21.29 2.50
CA GLN A 115 23.05 -21.02 1.08
C GLN A 115 23.98 -19.81 0.92
N THR A 116 25.05 -19.98 0.13
CA THR A 116 26.09 -18.96 -0.07
C THR A 116 26.27 -18.54 -1.54
N SER A 117 25.53 -19.14 -2.47
CA SER A 117 25.66 -18.91 -3.91
C SER A 117 24.31 -18.62 -4.59
N SER A 118 24.36 -17.95 -5.75
CA SER A 118 23.18 -17.65 -6.56
C SER A 118 22.50 -18.92 -7.05
N VAL A 119 21.18 -18.87 -7.11
CA VAL A 119 20.37 -19.89 -7.78
C VAL A 119 20.46 -19.75 -9.30
N LEU A 120 20.72 -18.54 -9.80
CA LEU A 120 20.78 -18.21 -11.22
C LEU A 120 22.22 -17.88 -11.68
N SER A 121 22.59 -18.37 -12.86
CA SER A 121 23.90 -18.16 -13.49
C SER A 121 23.84 -17.56 -14.90
N SER A 122 22.64 -17.34 -15.44
CA SER A 122 22.43 -16.71 -16.75
C SER A 122 21.00 -16.16 -16.90
N ASP A 123 20.81 -15.25 -17.86
CA ASP A 123 19.49 -14.73 -18.20
C ASP A 123 18.54 -15.81 -18.73
N ALA A 124 19.06 -16.78 -19.51
CA ALA A 124 18.28 -17.92 -19.98
C ALA A 124 17.74 -18.76 -18.81
N GLN A 125 18.54 -18.94 -17.76
CA GLN A 125 18.08 -19.61 -16.54
C GLN A 125 17.08 -18.74 -15.77
N GLY A 126 17.27 -17.42 -15.72
CA GLY A 126 16.30 -16.49 -15.15
C GLY A 126 14.93 -16.58 -15.82
N VAL A 127 14.89 -16.59 -17.15
CA VAL A 127 13.67 -16.79 -17.94
C VAL A 127 13.03 -18.17 -17.64
N ALA A 128 13.81 -19.24 -17.65
CA ALA A 128 13.30 -20.59 -17.37
C ALA A 128 12.72 -20.70 -15.94
N PHE A 129 13.38 -20.05 -14.97
CA PHE A 129 12.91 -20.01 -13.60
C PHE A 129 11.64 -19.18 -13.44
N ALA A 130 11.52 -18.04 -14.13
CA ALA A 130 10.29 -17.24 -14.15
C ALA A 130 9.09 -18.04 -14.67
N ASN A 131 9.27 -18.81 -15.76
CA ASN A 131 8.24 -19.71 -16.28
C ASN A 131 7.84 -20.78 -15.26
N THR A 132 8.81 -21.27 -14.47
CA THR A 132 8.55 -22.24 -13.40
C THR A 132 7.72 -21.62 -12.29
N ILE A 133 8.11 -20.45 -11.78
CA ILE A 133 7.36 -19.72 -10.75
C ILE A 133 5.95 -19.37 -11.23
N TRP A 134 5.82 -18.93 -12.48
CA TRP A 134 4.53 -18.61 -13.08
C TRP A 134 3.56 -19.79 -13.06
N ASN A 135 4.02 -20.98 -13.45
CA ASN A 135 3.21 -22.19 -13.52
C ASN A 135 2.90 -22.82 -12.15
N LEU A 136 3.79 -22.68 -11.18
CA LEU A 136 3.63 -23.27 -9.84
C LEU A 136 2.79 -22.40 -8.90
N PHE A 137 2.93 -21.07 -8.97
CA PHE A 137 2.40 -20.16 -7.94
C PHE A 137 1.53 -19.04 -8.48
N LEU A 138 1.71 -18.62 -9.73
CA LEU A 138 1.01 -17.48 -10.32
C LEU A 138 -0.03 -17.97 -11.35
N GLY A 139 -0.26 -17.19 -12.41
CA GLY A 139 -1.34 -17.38 -13.38
C GLY A 139 -1.12 -18.52 -14.38
N GLY A 140 0.02 -19.21 -14.33
CA GLY A 140 0.27 -20.38 -15.16
C GLY A 140 -0.40 -21.66 -14.62
N SER A 141 -0.11 -22.79 -15.25
CA SER A 141 -0.71 -24.08 -14.91
C SER A 141 0.35 -25.14 -14.63
N SER A 142 0.10 -25.97 -13.63
CA SER A 142 0.94 -27.12 -13.26
C SER A 142 0.08 -28.16 -12.55
N SER A 143 0.42 -29.44 -12.74
CA SER A 143 -0.16 -30.54 -11.94
C SER A 143 0.31 -30.50 -10.48
N THR A 144 1.36 -29.74 -10.20
CA THR A 144 2.10 -29.75 -8.94
C THR A 144 2.16 -28.33 -8.39
N ARG A 145 1.06 -27.85 -7.81
CA ARG A 145 0.98 -26.49 -7.24
C ARG A 145 1.15 -26.53 -5.72
N PRO A 146 2.24 -25.99 -5.15
CA PRO A 146 2.51 -26.09 -3.72
C PRO A 146 1.46 -25.45 -2.84
N PHE A 147 0.84 -24.37 -3.28
CA PHE A 147 -0.27 -23.71 -2.56
C PHE A 147 -1.64 -24.11 -3.13
N GLY A 148 -1.72 -25.28 -3.76
CA GLY A 148 -2.96 -25.84 -4.29
C GLY A 148 -3.61 -24.92 -5.33
N SER A 149 -4.89 -24.60 -5.10
CA SER A 149 -5.68 -23.72 -5.96
C SER A 149 -5.36 -22.23 -5.79
N ALA A 150 -4.52 -21.84 -4.83
CA ALA A 150 -4.17 -20.44 -4.66
C ALA A 150 -3.31 -19.95 -5.83
N VAL A 151 -3.64 -18.75 -6.30
CA VAL A 151 -2.87 -18.00 -7.30
C VAL A 151 -2.40 -16.74 -6.61
N LEU A 152 -1.10 -16.66 -6.33
CA LEU A 152 -0.51 -15.53 -5.61
C LEU A 152 -0.64 -14.23 -6.41
N ASP A 153 -0.43 -13.11 -5.73
CA ASP A 153 -0.52 -11.78 -6.32
C ASP A 153 0.82 -11.30 -6.86
N GLY A 154 1.89 -12.07 -6.71
CA GLY A 154 3.20 -11.61 -7.15
C GLY A 154 4.37 -12.41 -6.62
N VAL A 155 5.55 -11.85 -6.87
CA VAL A 155 6.84 -12.34 -6.41
C VAL A 155 7.56 -11.23 -5.67
N ASP A 156 8.31 -11.63 -4.66
CA ASP A 156 9.23 -10.78 -3.93
C ASP A 156 10.64 -11.39 -4.06
N LEU A 157 11.64 -10.58 -4.39
CA LEU A 157 13.03 -10.99 -4.59
C LEU A 157 13.89 -10.56 -3.39
N ASP A 158 13.97 -11.42 -2.39
CA ASP A 158 14.80 -11.27 -1.18
C ASP A 158 16.15 -11.96 -1.38
N ILE A 159 16.93 -11.42 -2.32
CA ILE A 159 18.21 -12.02 -2.74
C ILE A 159 19.34 -11.42 -1.91
N GLU A 160 19.81 -12.16 -0.91
CA GLU A 160 20.87 -11.70 0.00
C GLU A 160 22.25 -12.35 -0.24
N VAL A 161 22.39 -13.20 -1.26
CA VAL A 161 23.65 -13.92 -1.55
C VAL A 161 23.86 -14.14 -3.04
N GLY A 162 25.13 -14.26 -3.43
CA GLY A 162 25.55 -14.64 -4.78
C GLY A 162 25.61 -13.48 -5.79
N ALA A 163 25.98 -13.79 -7.03
CA ALA A 163 25.97 -12.86 -8.15
C ALA A 163 24.53 -12.43 -8.57
N PRO A 164 24.35 -11.19 -9.06
CA PRO A 164 23.05 -10.64 -9.44
C PRO A 164 22.55 -11.12 -10.82
N THR A 165 23.26 -12.06 -11.45
CA THR A 165 22.96 -12.51 -12.83
C THR A 165 21.61 -13.19 -12.93
N GLY A 166 20.84 -12.89 -13.98
CA GLY A 166 19.59 -13.56 -14.32
C GLY A 166 18.32 -12.99 -13.67
N TYR A 167 18.42 -12.22 -12.58
CA TYR A 167 17.23 -11.70 -11.88
C TYR A 167 16.48 -10.61 -12.68
N ALA A 168 17.19 -9.81 -13.49
CA ALA A 168 16.55 -8.86 -14.40
C ALA A 168 15.70 -9.60 -15.46
N ALA A 169 16.28 -10.62 -16.10
CA ALA A 169 15.59 -11.45 -17.08
C ALA A 169 14.40 -12.21 -16.45
N PHE A 170 14.55 -12.68 -15.20
CA PHE A 170 13.46 -13.26 -14.43
C PHE A 170 12.29 -12.27 -14.26
N ALA A 171 12.55 -11.07 -13.75
CA ALA A 171 11.50 -10.06 -13.52
C ALA A 171 10.81 -9.64 -14.82
N THR A 172 11.58 -9.39 -15.89
CA THR A 172 11.05 -9.07 -17.22
C THR A 172 10.18 -10.19 -17.78
N GLN A 173 10.57 -11.45 -17.57
CA GLN A 173 9.77 -12.58 -18.01
C GLN A 173 8.45 -12.70 -17.23
N ILE A 174 8.45 -12.46 -15.91
CA ILE A 174 7.20 -12.42 -15.13
C ILE A 174 6.25 -11.34 -15.67
N ARG A 175 6.75 -10.13 -15.97
CA ARG A 175 5.93 -9.07 -16.60
C ARG A 175 5.36 -9.49 -17.95
N THR A 176 6.18 -10.16 -18.77
CA THR A 176 5.75 -10.67 -20.07
C THR A 176 4.62 -11.68 -19.92
N LEU A 177 4.73 -12.60 -18.95
CA LEU A 177 3.72 -13.63 -18.68
C LEU A 177 2.43 -13.06 -18.05
N SER A 178 2.54 -12.01 -17.24
CA SER A 178 1.41 -11.36 -16.60
C SER A 178 0.69 -10.34 -17.49
N ALA A 179 1.25 -10.02 -18.67
CA ALA A 179 0.64 -9.08 -19.60
C ALA A 179 -0.75 -9.56 -20.04
N GLY A 180 -1.79 -8.77 -19.78
CA GLY A 180 -3.18 -9.12 -20.11
C GLY A 180 -3.81 -10.16 -19.19
N ALA A 181 -3.19 -10.49 -18.05
CA ALA A 181 -3.79 -11.38 -17.06
C ALA A 181 -5.06 -10.75 -16.43
N SER A 182 -5.92 -11.60 -15.86
CA SER A 182 -7.21 -11.18 -15.27
C SER A 182 -7.08 -10.38 -13.96
N LYS A 183 -5.87 -10.27 -13.41
CA LYS A 183 -5.55 -9.48 -12.22
C LYS A 183 -4.11 -8.96 -12.32
N PRO A 184 -3.77 -7.85 -11.63
CA PRO A 184 -2.39 -7.40 -11.56
C PRO A 184 -1.51 -8.42 -10.83
N TYR A 185 -0.23 -8.47 -11.22
CA TYR A 185 0.81 -9.23 -10.54
C TYR A 185 1.93 -8.28 -10.13
N TYR A 186 2.32 -8.34 -8.86
CA TYR A 186 3.32 -7.46 -8.27
C TYR A 186 4.70 -8.10 -8.27
N ILE A 187 5.73 -7.33 -8.59
CA ILE A 187 7.14 -7.74 -8.51
C ILE A 187 7.83 -6.78 -7.55
N THR A 188 8.27 -7.29 -6.41
CA THR A 188 9.02 -6.54 -5.40
C THR A 188 10.39 -7.14 -5.19
N ALA A 189 11.25 -6.42 -4.47
CA ALA A 189 12.54 -6.90 -4.03
C ALA A 189 12.86 -6.36 -2.64
N ALA A 190 13.68 -7.07 -1.88
CA ALA A 190 14.15 -6.64 -0.56
C ALA A 190 15.66 -6.45 -0.56
N PRO A 191 16.20 -5.40 -1.23
CA PRO A 191 17.63 -5.09 -1.15
C PRO A 191 18.02 -4.71 0.29
N GLN A 192 19.29 -4.89 0.65
CA GLN A 192 19.84 -4.25 1.85
C GLN A 192 19.98 -2.74 1.62
N CYS A 193 20.02 -1.95 2.71
CA CYS A 193 20.15 -0.50 2.57
C CYS A 193 21.40 -0.01 1.82
N PRO A 194 22.61 -0.62 1.93
CA PRO A 194 23.79 -0.12 1.22
C PRO A 194 23.55 -0.06 -0.30
N PHE A 195 23.65 1.15 -0.87
CA PHE A 195 23.40 1.38 -2.28
C PHE A 195 24.70 1.46 -3.11
N PRO A 196 24.79 0.82 -4.30
CA PRO A 196 23.80 -0.12 -4.86
C PRO A 196 23.86 -1.48 -4.16
N ASP A 197 22.71 -2.14 -4.06
CA ASP A 197 22.64 -3.50 -3.51
C ASP A 197 23.45 -4.48 -4.38
N ALA A 198 24.29 -5.30 -3.73
CA ALA A 198 25.25 -6.18 -4.40
C ALA A 198 24.60 -7.36 -5.14
N HIS A 199 23.37 -7.73 -4.79
CA HIS A 199 22.73 -8.99 -5.19
C HIS A 199 21.52 -8.79 -6.10
N ILE A 200 20.80 -7.68 -5.96
CA ILE A 200 19.63 -7.36 -6.78
C ILE A 200 19.72 -5.99 -7.46
N GLY A 201 20.69 -5.13 -7.08
CA GLY A 201 20.78 -3.76 -7.58
C GLY A 201 20.87 -3.63 -9.11
N SER A 202 21.54 -4.57 -9.80
CA SER A 202 21.56 -4.54 -11.27
C SER A 202 20.19 -4.85 -11.88
N ALA A 203 19.41 -5.75 -11.28
CA ALA A 203 18.06 -6.07 -11.73
C ALA A 203 17.11 -4.90 -11.50
N LEU A 204 17.22 -4.21 -10.36
CA LEU A 204 16.46 -3.01 -10.05
C LEU A 204 16.60 -1.92 -11.12
N ASN A 205 17.79 -1.79 -11.71
CA ASN A 205 18.07 -0.81 -12.77
C ASN A 205 17.59 -1.23 -14.17
N MET A 206 17.22 -2.50 -14.37
CA MET A 206 16.95 -3.07 -15.70
C MET A 206 15.53 -3.60 -15.88
N ALA A 207 14.81 -3.90 -14.80
CA ALA A 207 13.48 -4.48 -14.85
C ALA A 207 12.44 -3.66 -14.07
N PHE A 208 11.17 -3.87 -14.41
CA PHE A 208 10.04 -3.11 -13.83
C PHE A 208 9.59 -3.72 -12.49
N PHE A 209 10.01 -3.12 -11.38
CA PHE A 209 9.58 -3.45 -10.02
C PHE A 209 8.48 -2.48 -9.54
N ASP A 210 7.48 -3.00 -8.81
CA ASP A 210 6.41 -2.16 -8.22
C ASP A 210 6.86 -1.50 -6.92
N ALA A 211 7.64 -2.21 -6.11
CA ALA A 211 8.17 -1.70 -4.87
C ALA A 211 9.51 -2.36 -4.47
N VAL A 212 10.27 -1.65 -3.64
CA VAL A 212 11.45 -2.17 -2.96
C VAL A 212 11.29 -2.05 -1.45
N TYR A 213 11.53 -3.15 -0.75
CA TYR A 213 11.48 -3.28 0.71
C TYR A 213 12.88 -3.18 1.28
N VAL A 214 13.46 -1.98 1.23
CA VAL A 214 14.87 -1.73 1.58
C VAL A 214 15.11 -2.06 3.05
N GLN A 215 16.02 -2.99 3.32
CA GLN A 215 16.32 -3.45 4.67
C GLN A 215 17.23 -2.43 5.38
N PHE A 216 16.65 -1.43 6.04
CA PHE A 216 17.35 -0.44 6.86
C PHE A 216 17.69 -1.02 8.24
N TYR A 217 18.41 -2.14 8.26
CA TYR A 217 18.88 -2.82 9.45
C TYR A 217 20.11 -3.69 9.16
N ASN A 218 20.82 -4.12 10.21
CA ASN A 218 22.05 -4.92 10.13
C ASN A 218 23.19 -4.28 9.30
N ASN A 219 23.13 -2.97 9.06
CA ASN A 219 24.04 -2.22 8.21
C ASN A 219 24.21 -0.79 8.75
N PHE A 220 25.23 -0.06 8.27
CA PHE A 220 25.49 1.31 8.73
C PHE A 220 24.28 2.24 8.53
N CYS A 221 23.51 2.02 7.48
CA CYS A 221 22.32 2.78 7.10
C CYS A 221 21.03 2.37 7.84
N GLU A 222 21.14 1.71 9.00
CA GLU A 222 19.99 1.24 9.76
C GLU A 222 19.10 2.35 10.36
N VAL A 223 17.82 2.06 10.62
CA VAL A 223 16.84 3.06 11.08
C VAL A 223 17.23 3.75 12.40
N SER A 224 17.99 3.09 13.29
CA SER A 224 18.50 3.72 14.51
C SER A 224 19.53 4.83 14.23
N ASN A 225 20.11 4.86 13.03
CA ASN A 225 21.05 5.88 12.58
C ASN A 225 20.39 6.97 11.72
N GLN A 226 19.05 7.06 11.68
CA GLN A 226 18.34 8.06 10.86
C GLN A 226 18.78 9.51 11.14
N GLY A 227 19.17 9.81 12.39
CA GLY A 227 19.68 11.12 12.80
C GLY A 227 21.12 11.42 12.33
N ILE A 228 21.80 10.49 11.65
CA ILE A 228 23.15 10.63 11.11
C ILE A 228 23.02 10.76 9.59
N PRO A 229 23.10 11.98 9.01
CA PRO A 229 22.85 12.19 7.59
C PRO A 229 23.78 11.43 6.64
N ALA A 230 24.98 11.05 7.11
CA ALA A 230 25.92 10.26 6.33
C ALA A 230 25.51 8.78 6.21
N ASP A 231 24.68 8.30 7.13
CA ASP A 231 24.28 6.91 7.24
C ASP A 231 22.86 6.70 6.69
N TRP A 232 21.93 7.62 6.93
CA TRP A 232 20.54 7.52 6.45
C TRP A 232 20.43 7.76 4.93
N ASP A 233 20.48 6.69 4.15
CA ASP A 233 20.56 6.74 2.69
C ASP A 233 19.22 6.61 1.96
N TYR A 234 18.09 6.84 2.64
CA TYR A 234 16.77 6.84 2.00
C TYR A 234 16.70 7.83 0.82
N SER A 235 17.36 8.99 0.92
CA SER A 235 17.43 9.97 -0.17
C SER A 235 18.12 9.42 -1.42
N THR A 236 19.08 8.50 -1.27
CA THR A 236 19.73 7.80 -2.38
C THR A 236 18.75 6.87 -3.07
N TRP A 237 17.97 6.10 -2.30
CA TRP A 237 16.91 5.23 -2.82
C TRP A 237 15.79 6.02 -3.50
N ASP A 238 15.37 7.16 -2.94
CA ASP A 238 14.40 8.05 -3.58
C ASP A 238 14.93 8.62 -4.90
N ASN A 239 16.20 9.03 -4.94
CA ASN A 239 16.83 9.49 -6.18
C ASN A 239 16.88 8.37 -7.24
N TRP A 240 17.24 7.15 -6.85
CA TRP A 240 17.17 5.99 -7.74
C TRP A 240 15.74 5.77 -8.28
N ALA A 241 14.74 5.78 -7.39
CA ALA A 241 13.34 5.58 -7.75
C ALA A 241 12.87 6.59 -8.81
N LYS A 242 13.32 7.85 -8.69
CA LYS A 242 12.93 8.95 -9.59
C LYS A 242 13.72 9.03 -10.90
N THR A 243 14.98 8.56 -10.90
CA THR A 243 15.92 8.88 -12.00
C THR A 243 16.44 7.66 -12.74
N VAL A 244 16.33 6.46 -12.17
CA VAL A 244 16.94 5.24 -12.71
C VAL A 244 15.93 4.11 -12.88
N SER A 245 15.00 3.94 -11.94
CA SER A 245 14.01 2.84 -11.99
C SER A 245 13.24 2.84 -13.32
N PRO A 246 13.10 1.67 -13.98
CA PRO A 246 12.22 1.52 -15.14
C PRO A 246 10.74 1.78 -14.83
N ASN A 247 10.34 1.65 -13.56
CA ASN A 247 9.02 2.07 -13.09
C ASN A 247 9.14 3.46 -12.43
N PRO A 248 8.61 4.54 -13.04
CA PRO A 248 8.69 5.89 -12.48
C PRO A 248 7.87 6.04 -11.19
N ASN A 249 6.94 5.12 -10.92
CA ASN A 249 6.07 5.12 -9.74
C ASN A 249 6.51 4.05 -8.72
N VAL A 250 7.73 3.53 -8.82
CA VAL A 250 8.23 2.52 -7.88
C VAL A 250 8.16 3.06 -6.45
N LYS A 251 7.67 2.24 -5.53
CA LYS A 251 7.59 2.61 -4.12
C LYS A 251 8.78 2.08 -3.33
N VAL A 252 9.34 2.90 -2.46
CA VAL A 252 10.42 2.56 -1.54
C VAL A 252 9.83 2.43 -0.14
N PHE A 253 10.05 1.31 0.51
CA PHE A 253 9.58 1.04 1.87
C PHE A 253 10.74 1.04 2.85
N ILE A 254 10.48 1.51 4.07
CA ILE A 254 11.43 1.34 5.18
C ILE A 254 11.27 -0.08 5.73
N GLY A 255 12.22 -0.96 5.44
CA GLY A 255 12.34 -2.27 6.09
C GLY A 255 12.97 -2.15 7.47
N ALA A 256 12.32 -2.70 8.49
CA ALA A 256 12.75 -2.63 9.88
C ALA A 256 12.56 -3.97 10.63
N PRO A 257 13.41 -4.27 11.64
CA PRO A 257 13.18 -5.39 12.55
C PRO A 257 11.95 -5.09 13.44
N ALA A 258 11.06 -6.07 13.60
CA ALA A 258 9.85 -5.91 14.42
C ALA A 258 10.09 -6.10 15.93
N SER A 259 11.30 -6.49 16.33
CA SER A 259 11.70 -6.66 17.72
C SER A 259 13.22 -6.51 17.87
N PRO A 260 13.75 -6.25 19.10
CA PRO A 260 15.19 -6.20 19.34
C PRO A 260 15.94 -7.48 18.98
N SER A 261 15.23 -8.61 18.92
CA SER A 261 15.83 -9.91 18.63
C SER A 261 15.77 -10.26 17.14
N ALA A 262 15.07 -9.48 16.31
CA ALA A 262 14.94 -9.73 14.88
C ALA A 262 16.14 -9.23 14.05
N GLY A 263 16.99 -8.37 14.61
CA GLY A 263 18.20 -7.83 13.97
C GLY A 263 18.74 -6.61 14.72
N ALA A 264 19.94 -6.15 14.34
CA ALA A 264 20.43 -4.83 14.75
C ALA A 264 19.59 -3.72 14.10
N GLY A 265 19.67 -2.49 14.63
CA GLY A 265 18.91 -1.37 14.10
C GLY A 265 17.47 -1.27 14.57
N TYR A 266 17.00 -2.12 15.49
CA TYR A 266 15.67 -2.00 16.08
C TYR A 266 15.48 -0.65 16.78
N VAL A 267 14.31 -0.03 16.57
CA VAL A 267 13.79 1.11 17.33
C VAL A 267 12.35 0.80 17.75
N ASP A 268 11.83 1.47 18.78
CA ASP A 268 10.43 1.30 19.19
C ASP A 268 9.42 1.80 18.14
N ALA A 269 8.16 1.39 18.27
CA ALA A 269 7.12 1.65 17.29
C ALA A 269 6.87 3.16 17.08
N THR A 270 6.93 3.95 18.16
CA THR A 270 6.76 5.41 18.11
C THR A 270 7.89 6.08 17.30
N THR A 271 9.12 5.64 17.53
CA THR A 271 10.30 6.12 16.84
C THR A 271 10.26 5.73 15.36
N LEU A 272 9.96 4.46 15.04
CA LEU A 272 9.83 3.99 13.66
C LEU A 272 8.71 4.73 12.92
N GLY A 273 7.55 4.90 13.55
CA GLY A 273 6.43 5.66 13.00
C GLY A 273 6.82 7.11 12.73
N SER A 274 7.54 7.77 13.65
CA SER A 274 8.02 9.15 13.48
C SER A 274 9.01 9.28 12.31
N ILE A 275 9.95 8.34 12.18
CA ILE A 275 10.89 8.27 11.04
C ILE A 275 10.11 8.12 9.74
N ALA A 276 9.12 7.23 9.70
CA ALA A 276 8.30 7.01 8.51
C ALA A 276 7.48 8.25 8.12
N LEU A 277 6.87 8.95 9.09
CA LEU A 277 6.14 10.20 8.83
C LEU A 277 7.05 11.31 8.29
N GLN A 278 8.26 11.45 8.86
CA GLN A 278 9.27 12.41 8.35
C GLN A 278 9.73 12.03 6.94
N THR A 279 9.98 10.75 6.69
CA THR A 279 10.38 10.23 5.37
C THR A 279 9.29 10.49 4.34
N ARG A 280 8.03 10.16 4.67
CA ARG A 280 6.86 10.44 3.83
C ARG A 280 6.72 11.90 3.45
N ALA A 281 6.96 12.81 4.39
CA ALA A 281 6.87 14.24 4.15
C ALA A 281 7.96 14.75 3.18
N GLN A 282 9.10 14.05 3.08
CA GLN A 282 10.24 14.46 2.27
C GLN A 282 10.31 13.78 0.90
N PHE A 283 9.85 12.53 0.80
CA PHE A 283 10.13 11.67 -0.35
C PHE A 283 8.86 11.07 -0.95
N SER A 284 8.59 11.43 -2.21
CA SER A 284 7.41 10.99 -2.97
C SER A 284 7.40 9.50 -3.30
N SER A 285 8.58 8.87 -3.32
CA SER A 285 8.70 7.43 -3.53
C SER A 285 8.27 6.61 -2.31
N PHE A 286 8.04 7.21 -1.14
CA PHE A 286 7.70 6.47 0.08
C PHE A 286 6.38 5.68 -0.07
N GLY A 287 6.46 4.37 0.15
CA GLY A 287 5.33 3.43 0.07
C GLY A 287 4.80 2.95 1.40
N GLY A 288 5.59 3.07 2.47
CA GLY A 288 5.23 2.59 3.80
C GLY A 288 6.37 1.84 4.49
N ILE A 289 6.00 0.87 5.33
CA ILE A 289 6.94 0.12 6.17
C ILE A 289 6.88 -1.37 5.82
N MET A 290 8.05 -2.03 5.85
CA MET A 290 8.18 -3.47 5.84
C MET A 290 8.72 -3.96 7.20
N LEU A 291 8.13 -5.01 7.74
CA LEU A 291 8.53 -5.61 9.02
C LEU A 291 9.05 -7.04 8.86
N TRP A 292 10.21 -7.29 9.46
CA TRP A 292 10.74 -8.63 9.70
C TRP A 292 10.53 -9.06 11.17
N ASP A 293 9.67 -10.01 11.51
CA ASP A 293 8.60 -10.66 10.73
C ASP A 293 7.29 -10.67 11.54
N ALA A 294 6.22 -11.29 11.04
CA ALA A 294 4.92 -11.35 11.69
C ALA A 294 4.96 -12.00 13.10
N SER A 295 5.82 -12.98 13.32
CA SER A 295 5.94 -13.66 14.61
C SER A 295 6.60 -12.75 15.65
N GLN A 296 7.60 -11.98 15.24
CA GLN A 296 8.28 -11.00 16.09
C GLN A 296 7.36 -9.83 16.41
N ALA A 297 6.66 -9.28 15.41
CA ALA A 297 5.75 -8.15 15.60
C ALA A 297 4.62 -8.48 16.61
N TYR A 298 4.04 -9.68 16.49
CA TYR A 298 2.98 -10.13 17.37
C TYR A 298 3.47 -10.36 18.80
N ALA A 299 4.62 -11.02 18.96
CA ALA A 299 5.21 -11.25 20.28
C ALA A 299 5.68 -9.95 20.95
N ASN A 300 6.08 -8.95 20.16
CA ASN A 300 6.49 -7.63 20.63
C ASN A 300 5.30 -6.66 20.83
N GLY A 301 4.24 -7.13 21.50
CA GLY A 301 3.11 -6.29 21.88
C GLY A 301 2.32 -5.71 20.70
N ARG A 302 2.16 -6.48 19.61
CA ARG A 302 1.52 -6.02 18.36
C ARG A 302 2.19 -4.77 17.78
N PHE A 303 3.51 -4.85 17.61
CA PHE A 303 4.33 -3.78 17.03
C PHE A 303 3.81 -3.31 15.67
N ASP A 304 3.31 -4.25 14.87
CA ASP A 304 2.58 -4.04 13.60
C ASP A 304 1.44 -3.04 13.74
N VAL A 305 0.56 -3.22 14.74
CA VAL A 305 -0.60 -2.34 14.98
C VAL A 305 -0.15 -0.95 15.42
N GLN A 306 0.81 -0.89 16.34
CA GLN A 306 1.31 0.38 16.84
C GLN A 306 1.89 1.23 15.71
N VAL A 307 2.71 0.62 14.85
CA VAL A 307 3.32 1.29 13.70
C VAL A 307 2.26 1.69 12.67
N LYS A 308 1.35 0.78 12.28
CA LYS A 308 0.28 1.09 11.30
C LYS A 308 -0.57 2.26 11.78
N ASN A 309 -0.97 2.26 13.05
CA ASN A 309 -1.81 3.34 13.61
C ASN A 309 -1.13 4.71 13.51
N ILE A 310 0.19 4.78 13.63
CA ILE A 310 0.94 6.03 13.48
C ILE A 310 0.98 6.46 12.01
N ILE A 311 1.36 5.56 11.10
CA ILE A 311 1.53 5.93 9.69
C ILE A 311 0.20 6.13 8.95
N ALA A 312 -0.88 5.50 9.41
CA ALA A 312 -2.22 5.63 8.83
C ALA A 312 -3.08 6.71 9.51
N ALA A 313 -2.54 7.47 10.48
CA ALA A 313 -3.30 8.47 11.24
C ALA A 313 -3.94 9.55 10.36
N ASP A 314 -3.28 9.91 9.25
CA ASP A 314 -3.78 10.90 8.28
C ASP A 314 -4.63 10.26 7.16
N GLY A 315 -4.96 8.97 7.29
CA GLY A 315 -5.51 8.15 6.21
C GLY A 315 -4.49 7.88 5.10
N CYS A 316 -4.96 7.25 4.01
CA CYS A 316 -4.16 7.04 2.80
C CYS A 316 -3.63 8.40 2.31
N SER A 317 -2.35 8.64 2.59
CA SER A 317 -1.60 9.80 2.14
C SER A 317 -0.77 9.35 0.96
N VAL A 318 -1.00 9.90 -0.23
CA VAL A 318 -0.08 9.71 -1.35
C VAL A 318 1.17 10.57 -1.15
N GLY A 319 2.34 10.07 -1.57
CA GLY A 319 3.60 10.82 -1.45
C GLY A 319 3.55 12.20 -2.13
N PRO A 320 4.40 13.17 -1.74
CA PRO A 320 4.41 14.50 -2.33
C PRO A 320 4.49 14.48 -3.87
N GLY A 321 3.47 14.97 -4.57
CA GLY A 321 3.45 15.00 -6.05
C GLY A 321 2.90 13.73 -6.73
N GLU A 322 2.42 12.75 -5.97
CA GLU A 322 1.62 11.64 -6.49
C GLU A 322 0.12 12.03 -6.50
N PRO A 323 -0.65 11.53 -7.46
CA PRO A 323 -2.06 11.89 -7.59
C PRO A 323 -2.91 11.14 -6.54
N ASN A 324 -3.42 11.89 -5.56
CA ASN A 324 -4.29 11.35 -4.51
C ASN A 324 -5.67 10.98 -5.07
N GLY A 325 -6.24 9.89 -4.57
CA GLY A 325 -7.64 9.54 -4.79
C GLY A 325 -7.88 9.21 -6.25
N CYS A 326 -7.57 7.98 -6.66
CA CYS A 326 -7.93 7.49 -7.97
C CYS A 326 -9.14 6.56 -7.92
N ALA A 327 -10.23 6.89 -8.62
CA ALA A 327 -11.44 6.08 -8.73
C ALA A 327 -11.37 5.05 -9.85
N GLN A 328 -10.58 5.36 -10.87
CA GLN A 328 -10.43 4.49 -12.01
C GLN A 328 -9.02 4.63 -12.55
N THR A 329 -8.37 3.48 -12.70
CA THR A 329 -7.05 3.39 -13.28
C THR A 329 -7.11 2.81 -14.69
N TYR A 330 -6.04 3.04 -15.44
CA TYR A 330 -5.80 2.47 -16.75
C TYR A 330 -4.38 1.89 -16.79
N THR A 331 -4.24 0.62 -17.15
CA THR A 331 -2.93 -0.01 -17.34
C THR A 331 -2.45 0.20 -18.77
N VAL A 332 -1.30 0.87 -18.91
CA VAL A 332 -0.65 1.14 -20.19
C VAL A 332 -0.31 -0.19 -20.88
N VAL A 333 -0.72 -0.31 -22.14
CA VAL A 333 -0.39 -1.45 -23.00
C VAL A 333 0.49 -0.99 -24.16
N SER A 334 1.05 -1.96 -24.89
CA SER A 334 1.89 -1.67 -26.06
C SER A 334 1.13 -0.84 -27.10
N GLY A 335 1.74 0.26 -27.55
CA GLY A 335 1.18 1.17 -28.56
C GLY A 335 0.31 2.30 -28.01
N ASP A 336 0.19 2.43 -26.69
CA ASP A 336 -0.54 3.57 -26.10
C ASP A 336 0.22 4.89 -26.23
N THR A 337 -0.56 5.95 -26.47
CA THR A 337 -0.21 7.37 -26.36
C THR A 337 -1.21 8.05 -25.43
N CYS A 338 -0.93 9.24 -24.88
CA CYS A 338 -1.93 9.99 -24.09
C CYS A 338 -3.25 10.13 -24.85
N SER A 339 -3.20 10.55 -26.12
CA SER A 339 -4.39 10.67 -26.97
C SER A 339 -5.18 9.36 -27.15
N ALA A 340 -4.50 8.21 -27.21
CA ALA A 340 -5.17 6.91 -27.26
C ALA A 340 -5.83 6.56 -25.92
N ILE A 341 -5.17 6.87 -24.80
CA ILE A 341 -5.70 6.65 -23.45
C ILE A 341 -6.89 7.57 -23.18
N GLU A 342 -6.79 8.85 -23.53
CA GLU A 342 -7.87 9.84 -23.48
C GLU A 342 -9.09 9.33 -24.24
N SER A 343 -8.91 8.85 -25.47
CA SER A 343 -9.99 8.32 -26.29
C SER A 343 -10.65 7.06 -25.69
N LYS A 344 -9.87 6.21 -25.01
CA LYS A 344 -10.36 4.97 -24.38
C LYS A 344 -11.09 5.22 -23.06
N THR A 345 -10.66 6.23 -22.31
CA THR A 345 -11.08 6.44 -20.92
C THR A 345 -11.97 7.66 -20.72
N GLY A 346 -12.00 8.57 -21.69
CA GLY A 346 -12.75 9.81 -21.64
C GLY A 346 -12.10 10.92 -20.79
N VAL A 347 -10.89 10.68 -20.26
CA VAL A 347 -10.10 11.72 -19.56
C VAL A 347 -9.55 12.72 -20.58
N SER A 348 -9.49 14.00 -20.24
CA SER A 348 -8.80 15.00 -21.08
C SER A 348 -7.29 14.99 -20.85
N ASP A 349 -6.50 15.44 -21.82
CA ASP A 349 -5.04 15.59 -21.71
C ASP A 349 -4.61 16.34 -20.43
N ALA A 350 -5.26 17.48 -20.13
CA ALA A 350 -4.97 18.27 -18.94
C ALA A 350 -5.26 17.51 -17.64
N GLN A 351 -6.35 16.73 -17.62
CA GLN A 351 -6.67 15.88 -16.47
C GLN A 351 -5.72 14.70 -16.36
N LEU A 352 -5.33 14.07 -17.46
CA LEU A 352 -4.41 12.94 -17.45
C LEU A 352 -3.06 13.35 -16.86
N HIS A 353 -2.52 14.51 -17.25
CA HIS A 353 -1.29 15.06 -16.68
C HIS A 353 -1.47 15.54 -15.23
N SER A 354 -2.62 16.14 -14.90
CA SER A 354 -2.91 16.56 -13.52
C SER A 354 -3.04 15.35 -12.58
N LEU A 355 -3.63 14.26 -13.06
CA LEU A 355 -3.82 13.01 -12.33
C LEU A 355 -2.62 12.08 -12.44
N ASN A 356 -1.58 12.42 -13.19
CA ASN A 356 -0.36 11.62 -13.30
C ASN A 356 0.83 12.55 -13.54
N PRO A 357 1.28 13.31 -12.52
CA PRO A 357 2.32 14.33 -12.68
C PRO A 357 3.67 13.79 -13.17
N ALA A 358 3.90 12.49 -13.04
CA ALA A 358 5.07 11.80 -13.57
C ALA A 358 5.06 11.66 -15.11
N ILE A 359 3.92 11.80 -15.79
CA ILE A 359 3.85 11.79 -17.26
C ILE A 359 4.42 13.11 -17.77
N ASN A 360 5.41 13.04 -18.67
CA ASN A 360 5.94 14.23 -19.30
C ASN A 360 4.96 14.79 -20.34
N SER A 361 5.09 16.07 -20.69
CA SER A 361 4.17 16.74 -21.63
C SER A 361 4.09 16.12 -23.03
N GLY A 362 5.08 15.30 -23.41
CA GLY A 362 5.08 14.58 -24.68
C GLY A 362 4.46 13.18 -24.58
N CYS A 363 4.08 12.74 -23.39
CA CYS A 363 3.63 11.39 -23.09
C CYS A 363 4.58 10.29 -23.59
N THR A 364 5.89 10.60 -23.67
CA THR A 364 6.90 9.68 -24.25
C THR A 364 7.52 8.74 -23.22
N ASN A 365 7.21 8.94 -21.95
CA ASN A 365 7.71 8.14 -20.82
C ASN A 365 6.69 7.15 -20.27
N LEU A 366 5.65 6.81 -21.06
CA LEU A 366 4.72 5.74 -20.71
C LEU A 366 5.43 4.39 -20.74
N ALA A 367 5.31 3.62 -19.66
CA ALA A 367 5.86 2.27 -19.58
C ALA A 367 4.75 1.22 -19.68
N ILE A 368 4.98 0.14 -20.45
CA ILE A 368 4.02 -0.98 -20.53
C ILE A 368 3.84 -1.57 -19.12
N GLY A 369 2.59 -1.73 -18.69
CA GLY A 369 2.23 -2.17 -17.35
C GLY A 369 2.12 -1.04 -16.33
N GLN A 370 2.51 0.19 -16.66
CA GLN A 370 2.30 1.35 -15.81
C GLN A 370 0.80 1.56 -15.59
N THR A 371 0.41 1.78 -14.34
CA THR A 371 -0.97 2.10 -14.00
C THR A 371 -1.12 3.61 -13.87
N LEU A 372 -1.99 4.21 -14.68
CA LEU A 372 -2.32 5.63 -14.68
C LEU A 372 -3.66 5.87 -14.01
N CYS A 373 -3.80 6.97 -13.31
CA CYS A 373 -5.09 7.44 -12.86
C CYS A 373 -5.84 8.16 -13.97
N VAL A 374 -7.04 7.69 -14.30
CA VAL A 374 -7.89 8.27 -15.37
C VAL A 374 -9.19 8.87 -14.84
N LYS A 375 -9.47 8.68 -13.54
CA LYS A 375 -10.58 9.33 -12.85
C LYS A 375 -10.21 9.53 -11.39
N ALA A 376 -10.36 10.73 -10.86
CA ALA A 376 -10.21 10.98 -9.44
C ALA A 376 -11.36 10.34 -8.63
N SER A 377 -11.02 9.76 -7.48
CA SER A 377 -11.91 9.44 -6.38
C SER A 377 -12.12 10.70 -5.54
N PRO A 378 -13.37 10.93 -5.08
CA PRO A 378 -13.59 11.75 -3.91
C PRO A 378 -12.80 11.16 -2.72
N GLY A 379 -12.30 11.98 -1.80
CA GLY A 379 -11.58 11.50 -0.60
C GLY A 379 -12.34 10.42 0.18
N SER A 380 -11.61 9.54 0.88
CA SER A 380 -12.21 8.47 1.68
C SER A 380 -13.18 9.02 2.73
N GLY A 381 -14.29 8.31 2.95
CA GLY A 381 -15.32 8.73 3.90
C GLY A 381 -16.31 9.77 3.36
N CYS A 382 -16.31 10.11 2.07
CA CYS A 382 -17.28 11.06 1.53
C CYS A 382 -18.75 10.63 1.73
N THR A 383 -19.58 11.50 2.32
CA THR A 383 -21.01 11.26 2.52
C THR A 383 -21.90 12.12 1.64
N GLN A 384 -21.40 13.25 1.15
CA GLN A 384 -22.11 14.08 0.19
C GLN A 384 -21.18 14.47 -0.95
N THR A 385 -21.69 14.30 -2.17
CA THR A 385 -20.95 14.61 -3.38
C THR A 385 -21.65 15.68 -4.22
N TYR A 386 -20.87 16.38 -5.03
CA TYR A 386 -21.31 17.34 -6.02
C TYR A 386 -20.81 16.92 -7.39
N THR A 387 -21.67 16.93 -8.41
CA THR A 387 -21.27 16.68 -9.78
C THR A 387 -20.99 18.00 -10.49
N VAL A 388 -19.76 18.17 -10.95
CA VAL A 388 -19.31 19.34 -11.71
C VAL A 388 -20.14 19.46 -12.99
N VAL A 389 -20.64 20.66 -13.23
CA VAL A 389 -21.36 21.04 -14.43
C VAL A 389 -20.60 22.13 -15.20
N SER A 390 -21.05 22.41 -16.41
CA SER A 390 -20.45 23.47 -17.23
C SER A 390 -20.51 24.82 -16.53
N GLY A 391 -19.37 25.52 -16.47
CA GLY A 391 -19.24 26.85 -15.87
C GLY A 391 -18.93 26.86 -14.38
N ASP A 392 -18.70 25.70 -13.75
CA ASP A 392 -18.27 25.65 -12.35
C ASP A 392 -16.83 26.16 -12.15
N THR A 393 -16.65 26.88 -11.05
CA THR A 393 -15.38 27.30 -10.44
C THR A 393 -15.40 26.92 -8.96
N CYS A 394 -14.28 26.98 -8.23
CA CYS A 394 -14.28 26.73 -6.78
C CYS A 394 -15.38 27.58 -6.09
N SER A 395 -15.36 28.89 -6.33
CA SER A 395 -16.32 29.83 -5.72
C SER A 395 -17.78 29.58 -6.11
N ALA A 396 -18.05 29.10 -7.33
CA ALA A 396 -19.39 28.75 -7.76
C ALA A 396 -19.89 27.48 -7.04
N ILE A 397 -19.00 26.51 -6.82
CA ILE A 397 -19.30 25.28 -6.08
C ILE A 397 -19.53 25.62 -4.60
N GLU A 398 -18.64 26.40 -4.00
CA GLU A 398 -18.79 26.89 -2.62
C GLU A 398 -20.15 27.56 -2.40
N SER A 399 -20.54 28.46 -3.31
CA SER A 399 -21.82 29.18 -3.22
C SER A 399 -23.04 28.26 -3.35
N LYS A 400 -22.93 27.14 -4.08
CA LYS A 400 -24.02 26.19 -4.30
C LYS A 400 -24.16 25.15 -3.20
N THR A 401 -23.04 24.73 -2.61
CA THR A 401 -23.00 23.56 -1.71
C THR A 401 -22.71 23.95 -0.26
N GLY A 402 -22.20 25.16 -0.02
CA GLY A 402 -21.78 25.62 1.31
C GLY A 402 -20.45 25.03 1.79
N VAL A 403 -19.77 24.21 0.97
CA VAL A 403 -18.39 23.79 1.23
C VAL A 403 -17.46 25.00 1.12
N SER A 404 -16.51 25.17 2.03
CA SER A 404 -15.49 26.23 1.88
C SER A 404 -14.42 25.83 0.85
N ASP A 405 -13.75 26.80 0.23
CA ASP A 405 -12.63 26.54 -0.67
C ASP A 405 -11.59 25.59 -0.04
N ALA A 406 -11.21 25.84 1.21
CA ALA A 406 -10.26 25.02 1.95
C ALA A 406 -10.75 23.57 2.13
N GLN A 407 -12.04 23.39 2.45
CA GLN A 407 -12.63 22.05 2.59
C GLN A 407 -12.78 21.36 1.24
N LEU A 408 -13.12 22.08 0.18
CA LEU A 408 -13.25 21.52 -1.16
C LEU A 408 -11.92 20.94 -1.62
N HIS A 409 -10.82 21.66 -1.39
CA HIS A 409 -9.47 21.19 -1.68
C HIS A 409 -9.02 20.06 -0.74
N SER A 410 -9.36 20.11 0.55
CA SER A 410 -8.98 19.04 1.48
C SER A 410 -9.70 17.72 1.17
N LEU A 411 -10.97 17.79 0.75
CA LEU A 411 -11.81 16.65 0.41
C LEU A 411 -11.57 16.13 -1.01
N ASN A 412 -10.98 16.95 -1.89
CA ASN A 412 -10.68 16.63 -3.27
C ASN A 412 -9.25 17.05 -3.63
N PRO A 413 -8.23 16.42 -3.04
CA PRO A 413 -6.82 16.80 -3.24
C PRO A 413 -6.33 16.74 -4.69
N ALA A 414 -7.08 16.10 -5.60
CA ALA A 414 -6.82 16.09 -7.03
C ALA A 414 -7.21 17.42 -7.75
N ILE A 415 -8.00 18.31 -7.14
CA ILE A 415 -8.31 19.62 -7.73
C ILE A 415 -7.17 20.60 -7.42
N ASN A 416 -6.76 21.38 -8.41
CA ASN A 416 -5.75 22.41 -8.19
C ASN A 416 -6.37 23.65 -7.52
N SER A 417 -5.52 24.52 -6.95
CA SER A 417 -5.93 25.72 -6.21
C SER A 417 -6.81 26.71 -6.99
N GLY A 418 -6.87 26.59 -8.31
CA GLY A 418 -7.73 27.42 -9.16
C GLY A 418 -8.98 26.71 -9.68
N CYS A 419 -9.22 25.45 -9.29
CA CYS A 419 -10.23 24.57 -9.89
C CYS A 419 -10.20 24.55 -11.44
N THR A 420 -9.03 24.80 -12.07
CA THR A 420 -8.94 24.87 -13.54
C THR A 420 -8.89 23.49 -14.19
N ASN A 421 -8.72 22.44 -13.38
CA ASN A 421 -8.71 21.04 -13.80
C ASN A 421 -10.03 20.31 -13.52
N LEU A 422 -11.11 21.04 -13.21
CA LEU A 422 -12.46 20.46 -13.08
C LEU A 422 -12.99 19.99 -14.44
N ALA A 423 -13.58 18.79 -14.48
CA ALA A 423 -14.27 18.29 -15.67
C ALA A 423 -15.76 18.14 -15.46
N ILE A 424 -16.52 18.44 -16.52
CA ILE A 424 -17.97 18.20 -16.53
C ILE A 424 -18.25 16.72 -16.26
N GLY A 425 -19.11 16.45 -15.28
CA GLY A 425 -19.43 15.08 -14.82
C GLY A 425 -18.49 14.54 -13.75
N GLN A 426 -17.39 15.23 -13.40
CA GLN A 426 -16.54 14.89 -12.27
C GLN A 426 -17.35 14.95 -10.96
N THR A 427 -17.18 13.95 -10.10
CA THR A 427 -17.84 13.93 -8.79
C THR A 427 -16.83 14.39 -7.73
N LEU A 428 -17.15 15.46 -7.03
CA LEU A 428 -16.37 16.03 -5.93
C LEU A 428 -17.02 15.66 -4.60
N CYS A 429 -16.22 15.41 -3.59
CA CYS A 429 -16.69 15.34 -2.22
C CYS A 429 -16.91 16.74 -1.65
N ILE A 430 -18.11 17.01 -1.16
CA ILE A 430 -18.45 18.28 -0.51
C ILE A 430 -18.72 18.12 0.99
N GLN A 431 -18.80 16.87 1.46
CA GLN A 431 -18.91 16.56 2.87
C GLN A 431 -18.29 15.19 3.17
N ALA A 432 -17.30 15.15 4.05
CA ALA A 432 -16.87 13.90 4.68
C ALA A 432 -17.92 13.42 5.68
N GLY A 433 -18.10 12.12 5.75
CA GLY A 433 -18.78 11.44 6.83
C GLY A 433 -18.00 11.57 8.11
N THR A 434 -18.72 11.53 9.20
CA THR A 434 -18.15 11.51 10.52
C THR A 434 -17.61 10.10 10.82
N GLY A 435 -16.45 10.02 11.48
CA GLY A 435 -15.76 8.74 11.71
C GLY A 435 -16.67 7.69 12.37
N GLY A 436 -16.36 6.41 12.15
CA GLY A 436 -17.16 5.23 12.57
C GLY A 436 -17.38 5.02 14.09
N GLY A 437 -17.25 6.07 14.91
CA GLY A 437 -17.57 6.12 16.34
C GLY A 437 -18.55 7.23 16.72
N CYS A 438 -19.18 7.92 15.76
CA CYS A 438 -20.12 8.99 16.06
C CYS A 438 -21.43 8.46 16.69
N THR A 439 -21.61 8.69 17.98
CA THR A 439 -22.82 8.30 18.72
C THR A 439 -23.75 9.48 19.01
N GLN A 440 -23.23 10.71 18.98
CA GLN A 440 -23.98 11.95 19.10
C GLN A 440 -23.48 12.99 18.10
N THR A 441 -24.37 13.90 17.74
CA THR A 441 -24.09 14.98 16.78
C THR A 441 -24.43 16.34 17.36
N TYR A 442 -23.66 17.36 17.00
CA TYR A 442 -23.86 18.75 17.35
C TYR A 442 -23.91 19.61 16.10
N THR A 443 -24.95 20.43 15.95
CA THR A 443 -25.04 21.40 14.85
C THR A 443 -24.43 22.73 15.28
N VAL A 444 -23.39 23.15 14.57
CA VAL A 444 -22.69 24.42 14.79
C VAL A 444 -23.66 25.59 14.64
N VAL A 445 -23.65 26.49 15.61
CA VAL A 445 -24.42 27.73 15.60
C VAL A 445 -23.48 28.94 15.60
N SER A 446 -24.06 30.12 15.38
CA SER A 446 -23.29 31.37 15.38
C SER A 446 -22.57 31.59 16.70
N GLY A 447 -21.26 31.87 16.63
CA GLY A 447 -20.42 32.14 17.80
C GLY A 447 -19.76 30.92 18.44
N ASP A 448 -19.93 29.72 17.87
CA ASP A 448 -19.24 28.53 18.38
C ASP A 448 -17.73 28.56 18.11
N THR A 449 -16.98 28.01 19.07
CA THR A 449 -15.54 27.72 19.04
C THR A 449 -15.33 26.27 19.50
N CYS A 450 -14.15 25.67 19.31
CA CYS A 450 -13.87 24.31 19.83
C CYS A 450 -14.24 24.23 21.33
N ALA A 451 -13.70 25.14 22.13
CA ALA A 451 -13.95 25.20 23.57
C ALA A 451 -15.44 25.36 23.93
N ALA A 452 -16.21 26.12 23.16
CA ALA A 452 -17.65 26.27 23.39
C ALA A 452 -18.41 24.97 23.09
N ILE A 453 -18.01 24.24 22.05
CA ILE A 453 -18.62 22.97 21.66
C ILE A 453 -18.23 21.87 22.66
N GLU A 454 -16.95 21.77 23.01
CA GLU A 454 -16.44 20.87 24.05
C GLU A 454 -17.20 21.05 25.36
N SER A 455 -17.37 22.30 25.81
CA SER A 455 -18.10 22.59 27.04
C SER A 455 -19.59 22.25 26.97
N LYS A 456 -20.22 22.35 25.80
CA LYS A 456 -21.65 22.04 25.61
C LYS A 456 -21.91 20.55 25.51
N THR A 457 -20.96 19.78 24.98
CA THR A 457 -21.19 18.40 24.53
C THR A 457 -20.42 17.38 25.37
N GLY A 458 -19.37 17.81 26.08
CA GLY A 458 -18.59 16.98 27.00
C GLY A 458 -17.43 16.23 26.34
N VAL A 459 -17.17 16.42 25.05
CA VAL A 459 -15.96 15.90 24.40
C VAL A 459 -14.74 16.73 24.74
N SER A 460 -13.59 16.08 24.78
CA SER A 460 -12.29 16.77 24.79
C SER A 460 -11.95 17.31 23.39
N ASP A 461 -11.14 18.35 23.33
CA ASP A 461 -10.53 18.86 22.10
C ASP A 461 -9.96 17.74 21.21
N ALA A 462 -9.21 16.79 21.79
CA ALA A 462 -8.67 15.64 21.07
C ALA A 462 -9.77 14.73 20.49
N GLN A 463 -10.86 14.50 21.23
CA GLN A 463 -12.01 13.75 20.72
C GLN A 463 -12.76 14.51 19.63
N LEU A 464 -12.96 15.82 19.79
CA LEU A 464 -13.65 16.66 18.82
C LEU A 464 -12.91 16.65 17.47
N HIS A 465 -11.57 16.78 17.49
CA HIS A 465 -10.74 16.71 16.28
C HIS A 465 -10.63 15.30 15.72
N SER A 466 -10.56 14.27 16.59
CA SER A 466 -10.55 12.87 16.14
C SER A 466 -11.85 12.45 15.46
N LEU A 467 -12.99 12.92 15.97
CA LEU A 467 -14.33 12.64 15.42
C LEU A 467 -14.64 13.49 14.19
N ASN A 468 -14.00 14.66 14.05
CA ASN A 468 -14.22 15.60 12.96
C ASN A 468 -12.89 16.06 12.34
N PRO A 469 -12.14 15.19 11.64
CA PRO A 469 -10.80 15.52 11.13
C PRO A 469 -10.75 16.71 10.16
N ALA A 470 -11.90 17.13 9.63
CA ALA A 470 -12.03 18.29 8.76
C ALA A 470 -12.04 19.65 9.50
N ILE A 471 -12.20 19.68 10.84
CA ILE A 471 -12.04 20.90 11.62
C ILE A 471 -10.55 21.15 11.88
N ASN A 472 -10.09 22.37 11.68
CA ASN A 472 -8.71 22.72 12.01
C ASN A 472 -8.54 22.88 13.53
N SER A 473 -7.29 22.86 14.00
CA SER A 473 -6.95 22.94 15.43
C SER A 473 -7.46 24.20 16.16
N GLY A 474 -7.91 25.21 15.42
CA GLY A 474 -8.50 26.43 15.99
C GLY A 474 -10.02 26.51 15.86
N CYS A 475 -10.69 25.50 15.30
CA CYS A 475 -12.10 25.55 14.88
C CYS A 475 -12.46 26.81 14.07
N THR A 476 -11.50 27.43 13.37
CA THR A 476 -11.75 28.68 12.65
C THR A 476 -12.49 28.44 11.34
N ASN A 477 -12.60 27.18 10.92
CA ASN A 477 -13.32 26.75 9.72
C ASN A 477 -14.70 26.14 10.01
N LEU A 478 -15.24 26.28 11.22
CA LEU A 478 -16.60 25.86 11.55
C LEU A 478 -17.64 26.67 10.77
N GLN A 479 -18.64 26.00 10.20
CA GLN A 479 -19.73 26.63 9.45
C GLN A 479 -21.05 26.54 10.22
N ILE A 480 -21.83 27.62 10.25
CA ILE A 480 -23.17 27.59 10.84
C ILE A 480 -24.02 26.55 10.09
N GLY A 481 -24.63 25.63 10.83
CA GLY A 481 -25.38 24.49 10.27
C GLY A 481 -24.53 23.24 10.00
N GLN A 482 -23.21 23.31 10.11
CA GLN A 482 -22.33 22.14 10.04
C GLN A 482 -22.68 21.17 11.17
N THR A 483 -22.81 19.89 10.85
CA THR A 483 -23.01 18.85 11.86
C THR A 483 -21.66 18.24 12.22
N LEU A 484 -21.26 18.36 13.48
CA LEU A 484 -20.09 17.73 14.07
C LEU A 484 -20.50 16.50 14.87
N CYS A 485 -19.57 15.56 15.03
CA CYS A 485 -19.69 14.48 15.99
C CYS A 485 -19.06 14.84 17.31
N VAL A 486 -19.80 14.53 18.37
CA VAL A 486 -19.48 14.83 19.75
C VAL A 486 -19.89 13.66 20.65
#